data_AF-A0A4S8LUT0-F1
#
_entry.id   AF-A0A4S8LUT0-F1
#
_cell.length_a   1.000
_cell.length_b   1.000
_cell.length_c   1.000
_cell.angle_alpha   90.00
_cell.angle_beta   90.00
_cell.angle_gamma   90.00
#
_symmetry.space_group_name_H-M   'P 1'
#
loop_
_entity.id
_entity.type
_entity.pdbx_description
1 polymer ?
#
loop_
_entity_poly.entity_id
_entity_poly.type
_entity_poly.pdbx_seq_one_letter_code
_entity_poly.pdbx_strand_id
1 'polypeptide(L)'
;QVATWYSPNNRTASETYKHFHKPIIVTLNGKTVYRFTCIKNPSIHVHRAPYEDSTGNFNKHIAKCDPKEKGTIAEYATGSTYSSARF
;
A
#
# COMPACT_ATOMS: atom_id res chain seq x y z
N GLN A 1 22.30 -0.26 -8.88
CA GLN A 1 21.42 0.82 -8.39
C GLN A 1 20.29 0.20 -7.59
N VAL A 2 20.12 0.58 -6.33
CA VAL A 2 18.91 0.24 -5.54
C VAL A 2 17.76 1.12 -6.02
N ALA A 3 16.60 0.53 -6.28
CA ALA A 3 15.46 1.25 -6.83
C ALA A 3 15.02 2.35 -5.85
N THR A 4 15.00 3.60 -6.31
CA THR A 4 14.73 4.82 -5.52
C THR A 4 13.35 4.82 -4.82
N TRP A 5 12.43 3.96 -5.28
CA TRP A 5 11.09 3.77 -4.74
C TRP A 5 11.05 3.07 -3.37
N TYR A 6 12.07 2.25 -3.06
CA TYR A 6 12.17 1.53 -1.80
C TYR A 6 13.41 2.02 -1.06
N SER A 7 13.21 2.99 -0.17
CA SER A 7 14.23 3.43 0.76
C SER A 7 13.64 3.41 2.17
N PRO A 8 14.18 2.61 3.09
CA PRO A 8 13.66 2.53 4.46
C PRO A 8 13.76 3.86 5.22
N ASN A 9 14.64 4.76 4.78
CA ASN A 9 14.83 6.11 5.36
C ASN A 9 14.19 7.24 4.55
N ASN A 10 13.47 6.94 3.46
CA ASN A 10 12.87 7.99 2.65
C ASN A 10 11.46 8.33 3.15
N ARG A 11 11.27 9.58 3.62
CA ARG A 11 9.98 10.10 4.07
C ARG A 11 8.92 10.17 2.97
N THR A 12 9.31 10.09 1.69
CA THR A 12 8.39 10.07 0.55
C THR A 12 8.08 8.67 0.02
N ALA A 13 8.63 7.61 0.63
CA ALA A 13 8.26 6.24 0.26
C ALA A 13 6.77 6.00 0.60
N SER A 14 6.00 5.58 -0.40
CA SER A 14 4.57 5.30 -0.26
C SER A 14 4.30 4.35 0.91
N GLU A 15 3.27 4.64 1.71
CA GLU A 15 2.89 3.82 2.88
C GLU A 15 2.67 2.34 2.53
N THR A 16 2.34 2.06 1.27
CA THR A 16 2.18 0.71 0.73
C THR A 16 3.40 -0.17 0.96
N TYR A 17 4.62 0.37 0.87
CA TYR A 17 5.85 -0.42 1.06
C TYR A 17 6.10 -0.81 2.52
N LYS A 18 5.51 -0.11 3.49
CA LYS A 18 5.64 -0.44 4.92
C LYS A 18 4.92 -1.75 5.28
N HIS A 19 3.98 -2.20 4.45
CA HIS A 19 3.25 -3.45 4.66
C HIS A 19 4.08 -4.71 4.29
N PHE A 20 5.25 -4.51 3.67
CA PHE A 20 6.10 -5.59 3.18
C PHE A 20 7.46 -5.56 3.85
N HIS A 21 8.05 -6.74 4.00
CA HIS A 21 9.47 -6.87 4.34
C HIS A 21 10.35 -6.29 3.24
N LYS A 22 11.64 -6.11 3.58
CA LYS A 22 12.66 -5.69 2.61
C LYS A 22 12.62 -6.61 1.38
N PRO A 23 12.46 -6.04 0.17
CA PRO A 23 12.37 -6.84 -1.03
C PRO A 23 13.69 -7.53 -1.31
N ILE A 24 13.58 -8.71 -1.89
CA ILE A 24 14.70 -9.45 -2.45
C ILE A 24 14.64 -9.38 -3.97
N ILE A 25 15.80 -9.36 -4.60
CA ILE A 25 15.91 -9.41 -6.07
C ILE A 25 15.83 -10.88 -6.47
N VAL A 26 14.88 -11.22 -7.35
CA VAL A 26 14.69 -12.57 -7.88
C VAL A 26 14.59 -12.53 -9.40
N THR A 27 15.01 -13.62 -10.04
CA THR A 27 14.84 -13.79 -11.48
C THR A 27 13.56 -14.60 -11.72
N LEU A 28 12.56 -13.98 -12.34
CA LEU A 28 11.31 -14.63 -12.72
C LEU A 28 11.23 -14.67 -14.25
N ASN A 29 11.15 -15.85 -14.85
CA ASN A 29 11.09 -16.05 -16.30
C ASN A 29 12.19 -15.29 -17.08
N GLY A 30 13.43 -15.34 -16.57
CA GLY A 30 14.58 -14.65 -17.18
C GLY A 30 14.61 -13.13 -16.95
N LYS A 31 13.66 -12.58 -16.19
CA LYS A 31 13.60 -11.14 -15.87
C LYS A 31 13.90 -10.89 -14.40
N THR A 32 14.76 -9.92 -14.12
CA THR A 32 15.05 -9.47 -12.77
C THR A 32 13.87 -8.67 -12.23
N VAL A 33 13.27 -9.12 -11.14
CA VAL A 33 12.15 -8.48 -10.45
C VAL A 33 12.40 -8.39 -8.95
N TYR A 34 11.75 -7.44 -8.30
CA TYR A 34 11.73 -7.33 -6.84
C TYR A 34 10.57 -8.13 -6.29
N ARG A 35 10.85 -9.06 -5.37
CA ARG A 35 9.84 -9.79 -4.60
C ARG A 35 9.68 -9.14 -3.23
N PHE A 36 8.46 -8.71 -2.94
CA PHE A 36 8.02 -8.16 -1.67
C PHE A 36 7.19 -9.21 -0.92
N THR A 37 7.55 -9.51 0.32
CA THR A 37 6.82 -10.45 1.16
C THR A 37 5.97 -9.69 2.16
N CYS A 38 4.69 -10.04 2.26
CA CYS A 38 3.79 -9.40 3.23
C CYS A 38 4.25 -9.71 4.66
N ILE A 39 4.22 -8.71 5.54
CA ILE A 39 4.61 -8.87 6.95
C ILE A 39 3.54 -9.67 7.71
N LYS A 40 2.25 -9.44 7.42
CA LYS A 40 1.14 -10.13 8.10
C LYS A 40 0.95 -11.57 7.60
N ASN A 41 1.14 -11.77 6.30
CA ASN A 41 0.91 -13.06 5.63
C ASN A 41 2.17 -13.46 4.84
N PRO A 42 3.18 -14.07 5.48
CA PRO A 42 4.48 -14.35 4.86
C PRO A 42 4.41 -15.32 3.67
N SER A 43 3.32 -16.08 3.54
CA SER A 43 3.06 -16.93 2.38
C SER A 43 2.67 -16.17 1.11
N ILE A 44 2.35 -14.87 1.22
CA ILE A 44 1.95 -14.04 0.09
C ILE A 44 3.13 -13.17 -0.36
N HIS A 45 3.43 -13.24 -1.65
CA HIS A 45 4.48 -12.47 -2.29
C HIS A 45 3.91 -11.61 -3.43
N VAL A 46 4.34 -10.36 -3.48
CA VAL A 46 4.03 -9.42 -4.55
C VAL A 46 5.29 -9.14 -5.34
N HIS A 47 5.20 -9.20 -6.66
CA HIS A 47 6.32 -8.98 -7.56
C HIS A 47 6.20 -7.62 -8.25
N ARG A 48 7.34 -6.93 -8.44
CA ARG A 48 7.41 -5.68 -9.17
C ARG A 48 8.67 -5.64 -10.02
N ALA A 49 8.51 -5.31 -11.31
CA ALA A 49 9.65 -5.12 -12.19
C ALA A 49 10.37 -3.79 -11.87
N PRO A 50 11.68 -3.67 -12.14
CA PRO A 50 12.44 -2.44 -11.86
C PRO A 50 11.91 -1.19 -12.59
N TYR A 51 11.26 -1.39 -13.75
CA TYR A 51 10.70 -0.33 -14.60
C TYR A 51 9.21 -0.04 -14.36
N GLU A 52 8.53 -0.83 -13.54
CA GLU A 52 7.09 -0.63 -13.25
C GLU A 52 6.92 0.46 -12.20
N ASP A 53 6.28 1.57 -12.51
CA ASP A 53 5.97 2.62 -11.53
C ASP A 53 4.68 2.33 -10.73
N SER A 54 3.81 1.48 -11.28
CA SER A 54 2.51 1.17 -10.66
C SER A 54 2.65 0.35 -9.37
N THR A 55 1.90 0.76 -8.34
CA THR A 55 1.75 0.05 -7.06
C THR A 55 0.36 -0.61 -6.92
N GLY A 56 -0.36 -0.78 -8.02
CA GLY A 56 -1.74 -1.28 -8.01
C GLY A 56 -1.89 -2.69 -7.42
N ASN A 57 -0.92 -3.58 -7.67
CA ASN A 57 -0.88 -4.92 -7.07
C ASN A 57 -0.62 -4.89 -5.55
N PHE A 58 0.20 -3.96 -5.06
CA PHE A 58 0.44 -3.74 -3.63
C PHE A 58 -0.87 -3.31 -2.95
N ASN A 59 -1.54 -2.29 -3.50
CA ASN A 59 -2.79 -1.78 -2.94
C ASN A 59 -3.91 -2.83 -2.94
N LYS A 60 -4.05 -3.62 -4.01
CA LYS A 60 -5.01 -4.73 -4.07
C LYS A 60 -4.75 -5.80 -3.02
N HIS A 61 -3.48 -6.11 -2.76
CA HIS A 61 -3.10 -7.02 -1.68
C HIS A 61 -3.44 -6.41 -0.32
N ILE A 62 -3.01 -5.18 -0.04
CA ILE A 62 -3.24 -4.51 1.25
C ILE A 62 -4.74 -4.43 1.55
N ALA A 63 -5.57 -4.04 0.57
CA ALA A 63 -7.03 -3.95 0.77
C ALA A 63 -7.68 -5.28 1.18
N LYS A 64 -7.10 -6.43 0.79
CA LYS A 64 -7.57 -7.77 1.20
C LYS A 64 -6.88 -8.27 2.47
N CYS A 65 -5.61 -7.93 2.65
CA CYS A 65 -4.77 -8.41 3.73
C CYS A 65 -5.01 -7.65 5.04
N ASP A 66 -5.27 -6.37 4.92
CA ASP A 66 -5.55 -5.44 6.01
C ASP A 66 -6.60 -4.45 5.52
N PRO A 67 -7.88 -4.88 5.45
CA PRO A 67 -8.95 -3.97 5.11
C PRO A 67 -9.00 -2.89 6.19
N LYS A 68 -8.48 -1.70 5.89
CA LYS A 68 -8.74 -0.53 6.73
C LYS A 68 -10.24 -0.39 6.84
N GLU A 69 -10.75 -0.37 8.07
CA GLU A 69 -12.14 0.01 8.34
C GLU A 69 -12.34 1.37 7.69
N LYS A 70 -13.06 1.40 6.56
CA LYS A 70 -13.48 2.66 5.97
C LYS A 70 -14.46 3.24 6.98
N GLY A 71 -14.13 4.39 7.55
CA GLY A 71 -14.90 5.03 8.61
C GLY A 71 -16.40 4.87 8.38
N THR A 72 -17.11 4.44 9.42
CA THR A 72 -18.57 4.31 9.38
C THR A 72 -19.19 5.63 8.90
N ILE A 73 -20.32 5.56 8.17
CA ILE A 73 -21.10 6.73 7.69
C ILE A 73 -21.31 7.79 8.78
N ALA A 74 -21.30 7.38 10.06
CA ALA A 74 -21.34 8.25 11.23
C ALA A 74 -20.27 9.36 11.25
N GLU A 75 -19.04 9.12 10.77
CA GLU A 75 -17.99 10.16 10.69
C GLU A 75 -18.24 11.18 9.57
N TYR A 76 -18.99 10.82 8.54
CA TYR A 76 -19.39 11.75 7.48
C TYR A 76 -20.66 12.54 7.82
N ALA A 77 -21.47 12.06 8.77
CA ALA A 77 -22.69 12.73 9.22
C ALA A 77 -22.46 13.84 10.25
N THR A 78 -21.25 13.95 10.82
CA THR A 78 -20.93 14.93 11.88
C THR A 78 -20.82 16.38 11.38
N GLY A 79 -20.92 16.62 10.07
CA GLY A 79 -20.80 17.94 9.45
C GLY A 79 -22.10 18.62 9.01
N SER A 80 -23.27 17.97 9.14
CA SER A 80 -24.54 18.54 8.68
C SER A 80 -25.48 18.86 9.84
N THR A 81 -25.05 19.74 10.74
CA THR A 81 -26.00 20.46 11.61
C THR A 81 -26.61 21.58 10.76
N TYR A 82 -27.79 21.34 10.18
CA TYR A 82 -28.63 22.43 9.70
C TYR A 82 -28.88 23.37 10.88
N SER A 83 -28.33 24.58 10.84
CA SER A 83 -28.80 25.65 11.72
C SER A 83 -30.23 25.95 11.29
N SER A 84 -31.21 25.51 12.09
CA SER A 84 -32.57 26.03 11.99
C SER A 84 -32.49 27.54 12.14
N ALA A 85 -32.82 28.28 11.08
CA ALA A 85 -32.94 29.73 11.14
C ALA A 85 -33.86 30.09 12.30
N ARG A 86 -33.37 30.93 13.22
CA ARG A 86 -34.21 31.51 14.27
C ARG A 86 -35.18 32.51 13.64
N PHE A 87 -36.43 32.39 14.10
CA PHE A 87 -37.64 33.17 13.80
C PHE A 87 -37.45 34.60 13.33
#